data_AF-A0A318JT92-F1
#
_entry.id   AF-A0A318JT92-F1
#
_cell.length_a   1.000
_cell.length_b   1.000
_cell.length_c   1.000
_cell.angle_alpha   90.00
_cell.angle_beta   90.00
_cell.angle_gamma   90.00
#
_symmetry.space_group_name_H-M   'P 1'
#
loop_
_entity.id
_entity.type
_entity.pdbx_description
1 polymer ?
#
loop_
_entity_poly.entity_id
_entity_poly.type
_entity_poly.pdbx_seq_one_letter_code
_entity_poly.pdbx_strand_id
1 'polypeptide(L)'
;MTVSGEVEAPASDGTDPELLDLQDDISFGLEEVNELLAELIAMQADRKAKDGEILTYRLGVTGEQPETLAKIGARYDLSRDRIRQLHTRAVGKLIRDAQLNGHRAASVFAARYPVGARDQQLVRALLVETYATDTDIAANELSYLKLRLAGHAAEDAKRIAGFVTQRIAAWQKKTNRRLAKLRDAEPRATSQLNPWLGQVDWPNSATPDALPVTSARTVDSDDDGRGRFYLDKVGRDVPFDSGLEARLLWILNASDLVESFQEHPAAISYDMDGTQHLCYPGIAARLTDGRVVLIDVQPLGHVAFHVNRAKAAAGRAYAHGKGWGWLVWTGSLIGLPDLLARKVDASSAAALSDLVARGPVSWAAIRQVRDDTGLELLDFIALVLRNEWRWDRGPFRLSAPPSRPRGT
;
A
#
# COMPACT_ATOMS: atom_id res chain seq x y z
N MET A 1 -28.70 -50.51 17.29
CA MET A 1 -27.44 -50.21 16.57
C MET A 1 -27.55 -48.79 16.05
N THR A 2 -27.09 -47.86 16.87
CA THR A 2 -27.08 -46.41 16.63
C THR A 2 -25.75 -46.07 15.95
N VAL A 3 -25.81 -45.60 14.70
CA VAL A 3 -24.64 -45.08 13.99
C VAL A 3 -24.54 -43.60 14.34
N SER A 4 -23.54 -43.26 15.15
CA SER A 4 -23.15 -41.91 15.51
C SER A 4 -22.71 -41.15 14.25
N GLY A 5 -23.44 -40.09 13.91
CA GLY A 5 -22.96 -39.07 12.98
C GLY A 5 -22.00 -38.14 13.73
N GLU A 6 -20.74 -38.16 13.34
CA GLU A 6 -19.81 -37.07 13.65
C GLU A 6 -20.30 -35.82 12.90
N VAL A 7 -20.87 -34.90 13.67
CA VAL A 7 -21.18 -33.55 13.24
C VAL A 7 -19.85 -32.84 13.05
N GLU A 8 -19.46 -32.65 11.80
CA GLU A 8 -18.37 -31.76 11.41
C GLU A 8 -18.69 -30.36 11.96
N ALA A 9 -17.90 -29.92 12.93
CA ALA A 9 -18.11 -28.65 13.61
C ALA A 9 -18.07 -27.48 12.61
N PRO A 10 -18.94 -26.46 12.74
CA PRO A 10 -18.89 -25.30 11.88
C PRO A 10 -17.52 -24.62 12.05
N ALA A 11 -16.79 -24.47 10.95
CA ALA A 11 -15.57 -23.68 10.88
C ALA A 11 -15.81 -22.32 11.57
N SER A 12 -14.97 -22.02 12.56
CA SER A 12 -15.07 -20.85 13.40
C SER A 12 -15.17 -19.57 12.57
N ASP A 13 -16.33 -18.92 12.59
CA ASP A 13 -16.60 -17.58 12.04
C ASP A 13 -15.98 -16.47 12.94
N GLY A 14 -14.80 -16.74 13.52
CA GLY A 14 -14.25 -16.03 14.68
C GLY A 14 -12.86 -15.42 14.52
N THR A 15 -12.16 -15.66 13.41
CA THR A 15 -10.87 -15.00 13.14
C THR A 15 -11.15 -13.76 12.32
N ASP A 16 -11.02 -12.55 12.91
CA ASP A 16 -11.05 -11.30 12.14
C ASP A 16 -9.91 -11.39 11.11
N PRO A 17 -10.21 -11.36 9.79
CA PRO A 17 -9.16 -11.44 8.77
C PRO A 17 -8.17 -10.26 8.82
N GLU A 18 -8.45 -9.26 9.65
CA GLU A 18 -7.74 -7.98 9.75
C GLU A 18 -6.70 -7.92 10.88
N LEU A 19 -6.56 -9.01 11.64
CA LEU A 19 -5.41 -9.25 12.52
C LEU A 19 -4.36 -10.18 11.88
N LEU A 20 -4.60 -10.61 10.63
CA LEU A 20 -3.68 -11.44 9.89
C LEU A 20 -2.47 -10.60 9.49
N ASP A 21 -1.29 -11.12 9.80
CA ASP A 21 -0.05 -10.66 9.20
C ASP A 21 -0.10 -10.94 7.70
N LEU A 22 -0.15 -9.89 6.87
CA LEU A 22 -0.27 -9.99 5.41
C LEU A 22 1.06 -10.36 4.72
N GLN A 23 2.08 -10.76 5.48
CA GLN A 23 3.37 -11.19 4.94
C GLN A 23 3.25 -12.36 3.95
N ASP A 24 2.27 -13.26 4.14
CA ASP A 24 2.09 -14.43 3.29
C ASP A 24 1.33 -14.09 1.98
N ASP A 25 0.72 -12.91 1.94
CA ASP A 25 -0.11 -12.45 0.82
C ASP A 25 0.65 -11.56 -0.18
N ILE A 26 1.86 -11.10 0.19
CA ILE A 26 2.76 -10.42 -0.73
C ILE A 26 3.53 -11.44 -1.59
N SER A 27 3.59 -11.22 -2.90
CA SER A 27 4.30 -12.13 -3.80
C SER A 27 4.72 -11.45 -5.10
N PHE A 28 5.72 -12.03 -5.77
CA PHE A 28 6.09 -11.62 -7.13
C PHE A 28 4.92 -11.71 -8.13
N GLY A 29 3.91 -12.54 -7.87
CA GLY A 29 2.71 -12.58 -8.70
C GLY A 29 1.90 -11.28 -8.68
N LEU A 30 1.93 -10.54 -7.56
CA LEU A 30 1.30 -9.21 -7.48
C LEU A 30 2.10 -8.15 -8.23
N GLU A 31 3.43 -8.23 -8.14
CA GLU A 31 4.30 -7.33 -8.88
C GLU A 31 4.25 -7.61 -10.39
N GLU A 32 4.03 -8.86 -10.81
CA GLU A 32 3.81 -9.17 -12.24
C GLU A 32 2.52 -8.54 -12.77
N VAL A 33 1.43 -8.60 -11.99
CA VAL A 33 0.16 -7.95 -12.34
C VAL A 33 0.32 -6.43 -12.44
N ASN A 34 1.05 -5.82 -11.50
CA ASN A 34 1.34 -4.38 -11.54
C ASN A 34 2.22 -4.00 -12.72
N GLU A 35 3.27 -4.75 -13.03
CA GLU A 35 4.16 -4.51 -14.18
C GLU A 35 3.37 -4.54 -15.50
N LEU A 36 2.52 -5.55 -15.69
CA LEU A 36 1.67 -5.64 -16.88
C LEU A 36 0.65 -4.51 -16.96
N LEU A 37 0.11 -4.07 -15.83
CA LEU A 37 -0.79 -2.94 -15.79
C LEU A 37 -0.05 -1.64 -16.12
N ALA A 38 1.15 -1.43 -15.58
CA ALA A 38 2.01 -0.28 -15.89
C ALA A 38 2.39 -0.26 -17.38
N GLU A 39 2.73 -1.40 -17.96
CA GLU A 39 2.98 -1.57 -19.41
C GLU A 39 1.77 -1.11 -20.24
N LEU A 40 0.56 -1.59 -19.92
CA LEU A 40 -0.66 -1.20 -20.61
C LEU A 40 -0.99 0.31 -20.45
N ILE A 41 -0.70 0.88 -19.27
CA ILE A 41 -0.87 2.31 -19.03
C ILE A 41 0.15 3.13 -19.84
N ALA A 42 1.40 2.69 -19.93
CA ALA A 42 2.43 3.33 -20.74
C ALA A 42 2.05 3.34 -22.23
N MET A 43 1.57 2.21 -22.76
CA MET A 43 1.04 2.15 -24.13
C MET A 43 -0.12 3.13 -24.37
N GLN A 44 -0.97 3.35 -23.36
CA GLN A 44 -2.04 4.34 -23.43
C GLN A 44 -1.50 5.77 -23.34
N ALA A 45 -0.45 5.99 -22.55
CA ALA A 45 0.22 7.29 -22.40
C ALA A 45 0.87 7.74 -23.71
N ASP A 46 1.46 6.83 -24.48
CA ASP A 46 2.04 7.12 -25.81
C ASP A 46 1.01 7.72 -26.78
N ARG A 47 -0.25 7.33 -26.64
CA ARG A 47 -1.36 7.85 -27.46
C ARG A 47 -1.92 9.16 -26.89
N LYS A 48 -1.99 9.25 -25.56
CA LYS A 48 -2.49 10.42 -24.84
C LYS A 48 -1.93 10.46 -23.43
N ALA A 49 -0.85 11.23 -23.24
CA ALA A 49 -0.11 11.35 -21.99
C ALA A 49 -1.02 11.58 -20.77
N LYS A 50 -1.96 12.54 -20.88
CA LYS A 50 -2.92 12.84 -19.80
C LYS A 50 -3.81 11.65 -19.39
N ASP A 51 -4.21 10.79 -20.32
CA ASP A 51 -4.99 9.59 -19.98
C ASP A 51 -4.10 8.61 -19.18
N GLY A 52 -2.83 8.47 -19.56
CA GLY A 52 -1.84 7.67 -18.84
C GLY A 52 -1.57 8.19 -17.43
N GLU A 53 -1.30 9.49 -17.27
CA GLU A 53 -1.06 10.11 -15.96
C GLU A 53 -2.26 9.94 -15.00
N ILE A 54 -3.49 10.17 -15.48
CA ILE A 54 -4.71 9.97 -14.67
C ILE A 54 -4.83 8.51 -14.22
N LEU A 55 -4.54 7.54 -15.09
CA LEU A 55 -4.54 6.13 -14.73
C LEU A 55 -3.45 5.81 -13.72
N THR A 56 -2.23 6.32 -13.92
CA THR A 56 -1.10 6.12 -13.01
C THR A 56 -1.43 6.60 -11.60
N TYR A 57 -1.89 7.85 -11.45
CA TYR A 57 -2.26 8.39 -10.14
C TYR A 57 -3.44 7.65 -9.53
N ARG A 58 -4.48 7.33 -10.31
CA ARG A 58 -5.68 6.69 -9.77
C ARG A 58 -5.45 5.24 -9.36
N LEU A 59 -4.52 4.53 -9.98
CA LEU A 59 -4.31 3.10 -9.77
C LEU A 59 -3.07 2.77 -8.93
N GLY A 60 -2.16 3.72 -8.67
CA GLY A 60 -1.00 3.54 -7.78
C GLY A 60 0.08 2.60 -8.33
N VAL A 61 0.21 2.51 -9.66
CA VAL A 61 1.08 1.51 -10.33
C VAL A 61 2.57 1.80 -10.24
N THR A 62 2.96 3.03 -9.89
CA THR A 62 4.36 3.46 -9.76
C THR A 62 4.95 3.19 -8.36
N GLY A 63 4.16 2.62 -7.44
CA GLY A 63 4.55 2.34 -6.06
C GLY A 63 4.09 3.40 -5.05
N GLU A 64 3.53 4.51 -5.54
CA GLU A 64 2.77 5.44 -4.71
C GLU A 64 1.34 4.93 -4.47
N GLN A 65 0.74 5.36 -3.36
CA GLN A 65 -0.67 5.06 -3.06
C GLN A 65 -1.60 5.62 -4.14
N PRO A 66 -2.71 4.93 -4.46
CA PRO A 66 -3.76 5.47 -5.31
C PRO A 66 -4.29 6.81 -4.84
N GLU A 67 -4.45 7.76 -5.76
CA GLU A 67 -5.00 9.08 -5.45
C GLU A 67 -6.53 9.12 -5.62
N THR A 68 -7.18 9.96 -4.80
CA THR A 68 -8.59 10.31 -4.96
C THR A 68 -8.81 11.09 -6.24
N LEU A 69 -10.02 10.99 -6.81
CA LEU A 69 -10.39 11.76 -7.99
C LEU A 69 -10.38 13.27 -7.71
N ALA A 70 -10.65 13.69 -6.47
CA ALA A 70 -10.54 15.08 -6.05
C ALA A 70 -9.09 15.58 -6.09
N LYS A 71 -8.14 14.80 -5.53
CA LYS A 71 -6.71 15.13 -5.55
C LYS A 71 -6.16 15.23 -6.98
N ILE A 72 -6.52 14.27 -7.84
CA ILE A 72 -6.15 14.32 -9.26
C ILE A 72 -6.80 15.54 -9.95
N GLY A 73 -8.05 15.87 -9.59
CA GLY A 73 -8.76 17.04 -10.11
C GLY A 73 -8.03 18.34 -9.82
N ALA A 74 -7.57 18.52 -8.59
CA ALA A 74 -6.79 19.68 -8.17
C ALA A 74 -5.48 19.84 -8.97
N ARG A 75 -4.82 18.73 -9.35
CA ARG A 75 -3.60 18.78 -10.19
C ARG A 75 -3.85 19.36 -11.58
N TYR A 76 -5.03 19.15 -12.15
CA TYR A 76 -5.37 19.55 -13.52
C TYR A 76 -6.34 20.73 -13.59
N ASP A 77 -6.69 21.34 -12.47
CA ASP A 77 -7.77 22.33 -12.37
C ASP A 77 -9.09 21.82 -13.00
N LEU A 78 -9.46 20.58 -12.64
CA LEU A 78 -10.66 19.91 -13.12
C LEU A 78 -11.53 19.43 -11.95
N SER A 79 -12.84 19.39 -12.17
CA SER A 79 -13.74 18.80 -11.18
C SER A 79 -13.51 17.30 -11.01
N ARG A 80 -13.80 16.79 -9.81
CA ARG A 80 -13.81 15.36 -9.48
C ARG A 80 -14.58 14.54 -10.52
N ASP A 81 -15.76 15.00 -10.92
CA ASP A 81 -16.58 14.32 -11.93
C ASP A 81 -15.91 14.30 -13.31
N ARG A 82 -15.24 15.39 -13.69
CA ARG A 82 -14.52 15.43 -14.95
C ARG A 82 -13.36 14.43 -14.98
N ILE A 83 -12.60 14.32 -13.89
CA ILE A 83 -11.56 13.29 -13.77
C ILE A 83 -12.17 11.88 -13.84
N ARG A 84 -13.29 11.63 -13.14
CA ARG A 84 -14.02 10.35 -13.21
C ARG A 84 -14.33 9.95 -14.65
N GLN A 85 -14.90 10.86 -15.44
CA GLN A 85 -15.24 10.63 -16.85
C GLN A 85 -14.00 10.34 -17.70
N LEU A 86 -12.90 11.08 -17.49
CA LEU A 86 -11.63 10.85 -18.19
C LEU A 86 -11.05 9.48 -17.85
N HIS A 87 -11.01 9.14 -16.57
CA HIS A 87 -10.54 7.84 -16.08
C HIS A 87 -11.37 6.69 -16.68
N THR A 88 -12.71 6.73 -16.60
CA THR A 88 -13.57 5.68 -17.18
C THR A 88 -13.32 5.50 -18.68
N ARG A 89 -13.14 6.60 -19.42
CA ARG A 89 -12.83 6.53 -20.86
C ARG A 89 -11.46 5.89 -21.11
N ALA A 90 -10.45 6.25 -20.32
CA ALA A 90 -9.09 5.72 -20.43
C ALA A 90 -9.06 4.21 -20.12
N VAL A 91 -9.70 3.77 -19.04
CA VAL A 91 -9.87 2.34 -18.69
C VAL A 91 -10.52 1.57 -19.84
N GLY A 92 -11.59 2.11 -20.43
CA GLY A 92 -12.27 1.46 -21.55
C GLY A 92 -11.39 1.30 -22.79
N LYS A 93 -10.51 2.27 -23.09
CA LYS A 93 -9.53 2.16 -24.18
C LYS A 93 -8.49 1.10 -23.87
N LEU A 94 -7.87 1.18 -22.69
CA LEU A 94 -6.85 0.25 -22.23
C LEU A 94 -7.32 -1.22 -22.32
N ILE A 95 -8.54 -1.52 -21.84
CA ILE A 95 -9.11 -2.87 -21.92
C ILE A 95 -9.27 -3.31 -23.39
N ARG A 96 -9.82 -2.46 -24.25
CA ARG A 96 -10.01 -2.79 -25.67
C ARG A 96 -8.69 -3.03 -26.37
N ASP A 97 -7.69 -2.20 -26.10
CA ASP A 97 -6.37 -2.33 -26.70
C ASP A 97 -5.67 -3.61 -26.25
N ALA A 98 -5.76 -3.96 -24.96
CA ALA A 98 -5.22 -5.23 -24.46
C ALA A 98 -5.88 -6.45 -25.11
N GLN A 99 -7.20 -6.41 -25.30
CA GLN A 99 -7.99 -7.51 -25.89
C GLN A 99 -7.78 -7.65 -27.40
N LEU A 100 -7.75 -6.54 -28.15
CA LEU A 100 -7.59 -6.55 -29.61
C LEU A 100 -6.19 -6.97 -30.05
N ASN A 101 -5.16 -6.62 -29.29
CA ASN A 101 -3.77 -6.89 -29.64
C ASN A 101 -3.24 -8.22 -29.08
N GLY A 102 -4.09 -9.01 -28.41
CA GLY A 102 -3.67 -10.29 -27.80
C GLY A 102 -2.53 -10.12 -26.80
N HIS A 103 -2.57 -9.06 -25.99
CA HIS A 103 -1.49 -8.71 -25.08
C HIS A 103 -1.18 -9.85 -24.09
N ARG A 104 0.11 -10.05 -23.77
CA ARG A 104 0.57 -11.10 -22.83
C ARG A 104 -0.08 -11.02 -21.45
N ALA A 105 -0.59 -9.85 -21.08
CA ALA A 105 -1.35 -9.66 -19.84
C ALA A 105 -2.55 -10.61 -19.75
N ALA A 106 -3.22 -10.92 -20.87
CA ALA A 106 -4.43 -11.73 -20.84
C ALA A 106 -4.21 -13.10 -20.17
N SER A 107 -3.11 -13.79 -20.48
CA SER A 107 -2.83 -15.11 -19.89
C SER A 107 -2.47 -15.03 -18.41
N VAL A 108 -1.69 -14.02 -18.00
CA VAL A 108 -1.30 -13.83 -16.59
C VAL A 108 -2.53 -13.48 -15.74
N PHE A 109 -3.36 -12.55 -16.20
CA PHE A 109 -4.59 -12.19 -15.51
C PHE A 109 -5.59 -13.34 -15.50
N ALA A 110 -5.75 -14.10 -16.59
CA ALA A 110 -6.64 -15.26 -16.63
C ALA A 110 -6.19 -16.39 -15.69
N ALA A 111 -4.88 -16.62 -15.55
CA ALA A 111 -4.35 -17.59 -14.60
C ALA A 111 -4.64 -17.18 -13.15
N ARG A 112 -4.55 -15.88 -12.84
CA ARG A 112 -4.76 -15.35 -11.49
C ARG A 112 -6.24 -15.15 -11.13
N TYR A 113 -7.08 -14.80 -12.11
CA TYR A 113 -8.51 -14.57 -11.95
C TYR A 113 -9.32 -15.44 -12.95
N PRO A 114 -9.37 -16.77 -12.78
CA PRO A 114 -9.95 -17.66 -13.78
C PRO A 114 -11.41 -17.37 -14.09
N VAL A 115 -11.74 -17.36 -15.39
CA VAL A 115 -13.12 -17.34 -15.86
C VAL A 115 -13.78 -18.65 -15.45
N GLY A 116 -14.85 -18.58 -14.65
CA GLY A 116 -15.53 -19.75 -14.06
C GLY A 116 -15.19 -20.03 -12.60
N ALA A 117 -14.25 -19.31 -11.99
CA ALA A 117 -14.08 -19.33 -10.54
C ALA A 117 -15.35 -18.80 -9.84
N ARG A 118 -15.63 -19.29 -8.63
CA ARG A 118 -16.77 -18.80 -7.84
C ARG A 118 -16.53 -17.34 -7.45
N ASP A 119 -17.58 -16.51 -7.50
CA ASP A 119 -17.48 -15.09 -7.14
C ASP A 119 -16.84 -14.89 -5.76
N GLN A 120 -17.22 -15.69 -4.76
CA GLN A 120 -16.67 -15.60 -3.41
C GLN A 120 -15.15 -15.82 -3.38
N GLN A 121 -14.62 -16.71 -4.22
CA GLN A 121 -13.19 -16.95 -4.34
C GLN A 121 -12.48 -15.74 -4.94
N LEU A 122 -13.04 -15.15 -6.00
CA LEU A 122 -12.50 -13.96 -6.65
C LEU A 122 -12.56 -12.74 -5.73
N VAL A 123 -13.67 -12.53 -5.03
CA VAL A 123 -13.83 -11.45 -4.04
C VAL A 123 -12.81 -11.59 -2.93
N ARG A 124 -12.60 -12.80 -2.39
CA ARG A 124 -11.60 -13.04 -1.34
C ARG A 124 -10.19 -12.73 -1.85
N ALA A 125 -9.82 -13.24 -3.02
CA ALA A 125 -8.52 -12.97 -3.61
C ALA A 125 -8.31 -11.46 -3.78
N LEU A 126 -9.24 -10.76 -4.44
CA LEU A 126 -9.14 -9.32 -4.68
C LEU A 126 -9.05 -8.49 -3.39
N LEU A 127 -9.80 -8.85 -2.34
CA LEU A 127 -9.71 -8.18 -1.04
C LEU A 127 -8.32 -8.33 -0.40
N VAL A 128 -7.79 -9.56 -0.39
CA VAL A 128 -6.46 -9.84 0.14
C VAL A 128 -5.41 -9.00 -0.59
N GLU A 129 -5.46 -8.95 -1.92
CA GLU A 129 -4.53 -8.14 -2.70
C GLU A 129 -4.68 -6.64 -2.44
N THR A 130 -5.92 -6.16 -2.30
CA THR A 130 -6.19 -4.76 -1.96
C THR A 130 -5.51 -4.39 -0.64
N TYR A 131 -5.62 -5.23 0.38
CA TYR A 131 -4.99 -4.97 1.68
C TYR A 131 -3.47 -5.13 1.64
N ALA A 132 -2.95 -6.14 0.93
CA ALA A 132 -1.51 -6.37 0.80
C ALA A 132 -0.79 -5.24 0.02
N THR A 133 -1.52 -4.50 -0.81
CA THR A 133 -0.97 -3.43 -1.66
C THR A 133 -1.44 -2.03 -1.28
N ASP A 134 -2.24 -1.89 -0.23
CA ASP A 134 -2.72 -0.59 0.27
C ASP A 134 -3.51 0.21 -0.79
N THR A 135 -4.40 -0.49 -1.52
CA THR A 135 -5.11 0.07 -2.70
C THR A 135 -6.62 0.25 -2.51
N ASP A 136 -7.12 0.31 -1.27
CA ASP A 136 -8.55 0.40 -0.94
C ASP A 136 -9.30 1.48 -1.73
N ILE A 137 -8.75 2.70 -1.81
CA ILE A 137 -9.35 3.84 -2.52
C ILE A 137 -9.65 3.52 -4.00
N ALA A 138 -8.89 2.62 -4.62
CA ALA A 138 -9.04 2.22 -6.02
C ALA A 138 -9.49 0.75 -6.18
N ALA A 139 -9.95 0.11 -5.10
CA ALA A 139 -10.24 -1.33 -5.08
C ALA A 139 -11.30 -1.72 -6.12
N ASN A 140 -12.32 -0.89 -6.33
CA ASN A 140 -13.36 -1.14 -7.33
C ASN A 140 -12.77 -1.13 -8.75
N GLU A 141 -12.05 -0.06 -9.09
CA GLU A 141 -11.48 0.13 -10.43
C GLU A 141 -10.41 -0.92 -10.75
N LEU A 142 -9.52 -1.22 -9.79
CA LEU A 142 -8.52 -2.27 -9.93
C LEU A 142 -9.16 -3.64 -10.07
N SER A 143 -10.16 -3.98 -9.25
CA SER A 143 -10.89 -5.25 -9.35
C SER A 143 -11.57 -5.41 -10.70
N TYR A 144 -12.29 -4.37 -11.13
CA TYR A 144 -12.95 -4.36 -12.44
C TYR A 144 -11.93 -4.54 -13.57
N LEU A 145 -10.83 -3.80 -13.53
CA LEU A 145 -9.80 -3.86 -14.56
C LEU A 145 -9.12 -5.23 -14.61
N LYS A 146 -8.73 -5.77 -13.46
CA LYS A 146 -8.13 -7.11 -13.33
C LYS A 146 -9.02 -8.20 -13.95
N LEU A 147 -10.31 -8.19 -13.62
CA LEU A 147 -11.28 -9.16 -14.14
C LEU A 147 -11.51 -8.99 -15.65
N ARG A 148 -11.58 -7.74 -16.14
CA ARG A 148 -11.73 -7.47 -17.58
C ARG A 148 -10.51 -7.90 -18.39
N LEU A 149 -9.31 -7.70 -17.87
CA LEU A 149 -8.06 -8.18 -18.48
C LEU A 149 -7.93 -9.70 -18.44
N ALA A 150 -8.52 -10.35 -17.42
CA ALA A 150 -8.63 -11.81 -17.32
C ALA A 150 -9.69 -12.43 -18.25
N GLY A 151 -10.49 -11.61 -18.94
CA GLY A 151 -11.49 -12.07 -19.91
C GLY A 151 -12.92 -12.21 -19.38
N HIS A 152 -13.21 -11.82 -18.13
CA HIS A 152 -14.57 -11.82 -17.58
C HIS A 152 -15.48 -10.86 -18.34
N ALA A 153 -16.76 -11.20 -18.51
CA ALA A 153 -17.76 -10.29 -19.07
C ALA A 153 -17.87 -8.99 -18.26
N ALA A 154 -18.28 -7.89 -18.90
CA ALA A 154 -18.33 -6.59 -18.25
C ALA A 154 -19.32 -6.56 -17.07
N GLU A 155 -20.44 -7.28 -17.18
CA GLU A 155 -21.44 -7.39 -16.13
C GLU A 155 -20.91 -8.16 -14.92
N ASP A 156 -20.23 -9.30 -15.15
CA ASP A 156 -19.60 -10.08 -14.09
C ASP A 156 -18.49 -9.32 -13.39
N ALA A 157 -17.59 -8.70 -14.16
CA ALA A 157 -16.50 -7.89 -13.61
C ALA A 157 -17.04 -6.76 -12.72
N LYS A 158 -18.10 -6.06 -13.17
CA LYS A 158 -18.73 -4.98 -12.41
C LYS A 158 -19.40 -5.51 -11.13
N ARG A 159 -20.09 -6.64 -11.22
CA ARG A 159 -20.78 -7.27 -10.09
C ARG A 159 -19.80 -7.73 -9.02
N ILE A 160 -18.74 -8.44 -9.40
CA ILE A 160 -17.69 -8.93 -8.49
C ILE A 160 -16.92 -7.77 -7.85
N ALA A 161 -16.50 -6.77 -8.65
CA ALA A 161 -15.86 -5.56 -8.11
C ALA A 161 -16.77 -4.81 -7.12
N GLY A 162 -18.08 -4.75 -7.40
CA GLY A 162 -19.08 -4.23 -6.48
C GLY A 162 -19.13 -4.99 -5.15
N PHE A 163 -19.03 -6.32 -5.17
CA PHE A 163 -18.95 -7.13 -3.95
C PHE A 163 -17.69 -6.85 -3.13
N VAL A 164 -16.53 -6.62 -3.77
CA VAL A 164 -15.29 -6.20 -3.09
C VAL A 164 -15.53 -4.89 -2.34
N THR A 165 -16.05 -3.86 -3.03
CA THR A 165 -16.35 -2.56 -2.40
C THR A 165 -17.37 -2.67 -1.27
N GLN A 166 -18.41 -3.49 -1.44
CA GLN A 166 -19.41 -3.73 -0.40
C GLN A 166 -18.79 -4.37 0.85
N ARG A 167 -17.83 -5.29 0.70
CA ARG A 167 -17.12 -5.91 1.81
C ARG A 167 -16.26 -4.90 2.57
N ILE A 168 -15.51 -4.05 1.86
CA ILE A 168 -14.74 -2.95 2.46
C ILE A 168 -15.67 -2.01 3.25
N ALA A 169 -16.78 -1.56 2.65
CA ALA A 169 -17.73 -0.67 3.32
C ALA A 169 -18.43 -1.32 4.54
N ALA A 170 -18.81 -2.59 4.42
CA ALA A 170 -19.40 -3.35 5.52
C ALA A 170 -18.43 -3.50 6.70
N TRP A 171 -17.15 -3.75 6.39
CA TRP A 171 -16.09 -3.77 7.38
C TRP A 171 -15.95 -2.42 8.08
N GLN A 172 -15.80 -1.32 7.35
CA GLN A 172 -15.68 0.03 7.92
C GLN A 172 -16.84 0.32 8.89
N LYS A 173 -18.07 -0.04 8.51
CA LYS A 173 -19.26 0.12 9.36
C LYS A 173 -19.22 -0.76 10.61
N LYS A 174 -18.76 -2.02 10.50
CA LYS A 174 -18.59 -2.94 11.63
C LYS A 174 -17.53 -2.42 12.60
N THR A 175 -16.41 -1.92 12.10
CA THR A 175 -15.31 -1.36 12.88
C THR A 175 -15.71 -0.08 13.59
N ASN A 176 -16.42 0.83 12.91
CA ASN A 176 -17.02 2.02 13.55
C ASN A 176 -17.94 1.65 14.72
N ARG A 177 -18.78 0.62 14.56
CA ARG A 177 -19.65 0.13 15.65
C ARG A 177 -18.86 -0.46 16.82
N ARG A 178 -17.71 -1.11 16.55
CA ARG A 178 -16.82 -1.64 17.59
C ARG A 178 -16.11 -0.49 18.33
N LEU A 179 -15.56 0.47 17.60
CA LEU A 179 -14.93 1.68 18.15
C LEU A 179 -15.89 2.47 19.03
N ALA A 180 -17.14 2.69 18.59
CA ALA A 180 -18.15 3.37 19.39
C ALA A 180 -18.49 2.66 20.70
N LYS A 181 -18.31 1.33 20.77
CA LYS A 181 -18.51 0.51 21.99
C LYS A 181 -17.27 0.44 22.88
N LEU A 182 -16.08 0.74 22.34
CA LEU A 182 -14.81 0.74 23.08
C LEU A 182 -14.66 1.94 24.02
N ARG A 183 -15.65 2.85 24.08
CA ARG A 183 -15.78 3.85 25.15
C ARG A 183 -15.79 3.24 26.56
N ASP A 184 -16.16 1.96 26.69
CA ASP A 184 -16.38 1.30 27.99
C ASP A 184 -15.56 -0.01 28.20
N ALA A 185 -14.60 -0.37 27.35
CA ALA A 185 -13.91 -1.68 27.43
C ALA A 185 -12.36 -1.61 27.46
N GLU A 186 -11.79 -2.36 28.40
CA GLU A 186 -10.37 -2.47 28.80
C GLU A 186 -9.34 -2.89 27.71
N PRO A 187 -8.02 -2.66 27.96
CA PRO A 187 -7.00 -2.30 26.97
C PRO A 187 -6.33 -3.49 26.27
N ARG A 188 -7.01 -4.08 25.28
CA ARG A 188 -6.38 -5.11 24.42
C ARG A 188 -5.47 -4.56 23.30
N ALA A 189 -5.42 -3.25 23.08
CA ALA A 189 -4.61 -2.65 22.01
C ALA A 189 -3.18 -2.28 22.43
N THR A 190 -2.91 -2.08 23.72
CA THR A 190 -1.57 -1.71 24.23
C THR A 190 -0.51 -2.77 23.89
N SER A 191 -0.88 -4.05 23.82
CA SER A 191 0.07 -5.12 23.44
C SER A 191 0.49 -5.10 21.97
N GLN A 192 -0.27 -4.44 21.09
CA GLN A 192 0.02 -4.42 19.65
C GLN A 192 1.00 -3.31 19.24
N LEU A 193 1.12 -2.24 20.03
CA LEU A 193 2.06 -1.15 19.76
C LEU A 193 3.49 -1.46 20.27
N ASN A 194 3.61 -2.25 21.34
CA ASN A 194 4.89 -2.53 21.99
C ASN A 194 5.99 -3.09 21.08
N PRO A 195 5.74 -4.07 20.19
CA PRO A 195 6.78 -4.57 19.29
C PRO A 195 7.38 -3.47 18.39
N TRP A 196 6.57 -2.47 18.05
CA TRP A 196 6.95 -1.38 17.15
C TRP A 196 7.72 -0.26 17.83
N LEU A 197 7.43 0.02 19.09
CA LEU A 197 8.15 1.07 19.85
C LEU A 197 9.65 0.78 19.94
N GLY A 198 10.04 -0.50 19.96
CA GLY A 198 11.44 -0.93 19.90
C GLY A 198 12.12 -0.70 18.55
N GLN A 199 11.36 -0.46 17.49
CA GLN A 199 11.88 -0.22 16.14
C GLN A 199 11.95 1.28 15.79
N VAL A 200 11.49 2.16 16.68
CA VAL A 200 11.50 3.61 16.43
C VAL A 200 12.94 4.12 16.40
N ASP A 201 13.27 4.84 15.33
CA ASP A 201 14.54 5.53 15.18
C ASP A 201 14.46 6.92 15.83
N TRP A 202 14.99 7.03 17.06
CA TRP A 202 14.95 8.25 17.86
C TRP A 202 16.12 9.20 17.53
N PRO A 203 15.87 10.52 17.45
CA PRO A 203 16.94 11.50 17.32
C PRO A 203 17.68 11.67 18.64
N ASN A 204 18.88 12.26 18.59
CA ASN A 204 19.67 12.58 19.77
C ASN A 204 19.12 13.77 20.60
N SER A 205 18.13 14.50 20.07
CA SER A 205 17.52 15.65 20.74
C SER A 205 16.54 15.21 21.83
N ALA A 206 16.55 15.89 22.97
CA ALA A 206 15.75 15.52 24.14
C ALA A 206 14.36 16.15 24.21
N THR A 207 14.10 17.24 23.47
CA THR A 207 12.83 17.99 23.56
C THR A 207 12.11 17.96 22.21
N PRO A 208 11.00 17.20 22.08
CA PRO A 208 10.23 17.16 20.85
C PRO A 208 9.37 18.41 20.68
N ASP A 209 9.27 18.90 19.44
CA ASP A 209 8.32 19.95 19.07
C ASP A 209 6.86 19.50 19.33
N ALA A 210 5.97 20.48 19.50
CA ALA A 210 4.54 20.24 19.65
C ALA A 210 3.92 19.60 18.39
N LEU A 211 2.86 18.81 18.59
CA LEU A 211 2.08 18.23 17.50
C LEU A 211 1.29 19.35 16.82
N PRO A 212 1.17 19.32 15.48
CA PRO A 212 0.25 20.19 14.78
C PRO A 212 -1.20 19.86 15.18
N VAL A 213 -2.06 20.87 15.13
CA VAL A 213 -3.48 20.76 15.52
C VAL A 213 -4.42 20.48 14.34
N THR A 214 -3.93 20.60 13.11
CA THR A 214 -4.68 20.35 11.88
C THR A 214 -3.87 19.51 10.91
N SER A 215 -4.58 18.78 10.04
CA SER A 215 -3.98 18.04 8.94
C SER A 215 -3.40 19.00 7.90
N ALA A 216 -2.20 18.69 7.40
CA ALA A 216 -1.59 19.40 6.27
C ALA A 216 -2.20 19.01 4.91
N ARG A 217 -2.92 17.88 4.84
CA ARG A 217 -3.57 17.39 3.62
C ARG A 217 -5.03 17.85 3.58
N THR A 218 -5.28 18.99 2.92
CA THR A 218 -6.61 19.62 2.85
C THR A 218 -7.35 19.39 1.54
N VAL A 219 -6.65 19.09 0.45
CA VAL A 219 -7.22 19.05 -0.92
C VAL A 219 -8.37 18.05 -1.06
N ASP A 220 -8.26 16.90 -0.41
CA ASP A 220 -9.23 15.80 -0.46
C ASP A 220 -9.64 15.34 0.95
N SER A 221 -9.68 16.28 1.91
CA SER A 221 -10.14 15.99 3.27
C SER A 221 -11.57 15.44 3.28
N ASP A 222 -12.43 15.96 2.41
CA ASP A 222 -13.87 15.63 2.33
C ASP A 222 -14.25 14.69 1.18
N ASP A 223 -13.30 13.95 0.60
CA ASP A 223 -13.65 12.97 -0.43
C ASP A 223 -14.41 11.78 0.19
N ASP A 224 -15.64 11.54 -0.27
CA ASP A 224 -16.49 10.43 0.17
C ASP A 224 -15.90 9.04 -0.12
N GLY A 225 -14.86 8.96 -0.96
CA GLY A 225 -14.14 7.72 -1.24
C GLY A 225 -13.24 7.26 -0.10
N ARG A 226 -13.00 8.12 0.91
CA ARG A 226 -12.17 7.82 2.07
C ARG A 226 -13.00 7.20 3.19
N GLY A 227 -12.39 6.27 3.94
CA GLY A 227 -12.98 5.79 5.18
C GLY A 227 -12.89 6.85 6.28
N ARG A 228 -13.74 6.74 7.30
CA ARG A 228 -13.71 7.63 8.47
C ARG A 228 -14.02 6.87 9.74
N PHE A 229 -13.28 7.17 10.81
CA PHE A 229 -13.54 6.71 12.16
C PHE A 229 -13.65 7.89 13.12
N TYR A 230 -14.65 7.86 14.00
CA TYR A 230 -14.62 8.69 15.19
C TYR A 230 -13.62 8.09 16.18
N LEU A 231 -12.63 8.88 16.60
CA LEU A 231 -11.56 8.45 17.51
C LEU A 231 -11.58 9.32 18.77
N ASP A 232 -11.97 8.71 19.90
CA ASP A 232 -12.15 9.41 21.19
C ASP A 232 -10.89 10.16 21.64
N LYS A 233 -9.69 9.61 21.37
CA LYS A 233 -8.42 10.21 21.79
C LYS A 233 -8.12 11.57 21.14
N VAL A 234 -8.72 11.84 19.99
CA VAL A 234 -8.62 13.13 19.28
C VAL A 234 -9.97 13.84 19.17
N GLY A 235 -11.05 13.22 19.65
CA GLY A 235 -12.39 13.80 19.77
C GLY A 235 -13.11 14.12 18.46
N ARG A 236 -12.70 13.52 17.33
CA ARG A 236 -13.23 13.84 15.99
C ARG A 236 -13.22 12.65 15.04
N ASP A 237 -13.91 12.81 13.91
CA ASP A 237 -13.76 11.91 12.77
C ASP A 237 -12.40 12.13 12.10
N VAL A 238 -11.64 11.04 11.95
CA VAL A 238 -10.36 11.00 11.26
C VAL A 238 -10.52 10.21 9.96
N PRO A 239 -10.18 10.81 8.79
CA PRO A 239 -10.23 10.11 7.53
C PRO A 239 -9.03 9.18 7.38
N PHE A 240 -9.22 8.08 6.65
CA PHE A 240 -8.15 7.15 6.26
C PHE A 240 -8.35 6.65 4.83
N ASP A 241 -7.24 6.31 4.21
CA ASP A 241 -7.16 5.95 2.79
C ASP A 241 -7.18 4.43 2.59
N SER A 242 -6.91 3.65 3.64
CA SER A 242 -6.81 2.19 3.53
C SER A 242 -7.13 1.43 4.81
N GLY A 243 -7.32 0.12 4.65
CA GLY A 243 -7.45 -0.81 5.79
C GLY A 243 -6.20 -0.81 6.69
N LEU A 244 -5.02 -0.61 6.10
CA LEU A 244 -3.75 -0.54 6.81
C LEU A 244 -3.69 0.70 7.72
N GLU A 245 -3.94 1.88 7.17
CA GLU A 245 -3.97 3.14 7.96
C GLU A 245 -5.06 3.09 9.05
N ALA A 246 -6.24 2.58 8.72
CA ALA A 246 -7.32 2.36 9.67
C ALA A 246 -6.92 1.45 10.85
N ARG A 247 -6.16 0.38 10.59
CA ARG A 247 -5.64 -0.50 11.64
C ARG A 247 -4.67 0.25 12.56
N LEU A 248 -3.77 1.07 12.01
CA LEU A 248 -2.88 1.89 12.84
C LEU A 248 -3.68 2.89 13.69
N LEU A 249 -4.65 3.59 13.11
CA LEU A 249 -5.52 4.52 13.84
C LEU A 249 -6.24 3.83 15.01
N TRP A 250 -6.75 2.62 14.78
CA TRP A 250 -7.38 1.82 15.83
C TRP A 250 -6.40 1.48 16.97
N ILE A 251 -5.19 1.02 16.63
CA ILE A 251 -4.13 0.70 17.61
C ILE A 251 -3.76 1.95 18.43
N LEU A 252 -3.53 3.09 17.77
CA LEU A 252 -3.14 4.34 18.45
C LEU A 252 -4.26 4.87 19.36
N ASN A 253 -5.50 4.84 18.90
CA ASN A 253 -6.65 5.28 19.68
C ASN A 253 -6.84 4.43 20.95
N ALA A 254 -6.66 3.11 20.85
CA ALA A 254 -6.90 2.18 21.95
C ALA A 254 -5.67 1.92 22.86
N SER A 255 -4.47 2.41 22.51
CA SER A 255 -3.25 2.19 23.29
C SER A 255 -3.11 3.16 24.47
N ASP A 256 -2.83 2.68 25.67
CA ASP A 256 -2.60 3.55 26.84
C ASP A 256 -1.26 4.29 26.80
N LEU A 257 -0.36 3.91 25.89
CA LEU A 257 0.96 4.54 25.72
C LEU A 257 0.91 5.79 24.84
N VAL A 258 -0.22 6.05 24.19
CA VAL A 258 -0.40 7.19 23.29
C VAL A 258 -1.28 8.22 24.00
N GLU A 259 -0.81 9.44 24.13
CA GLU A 259 -1.58 10.55 24.70
C GLU A 259 -2.54 11.15 23.65
N SER A 260 -2.01 11.44 22.46
CA SER A 260 -2.76 11.99 21.34
C SER A 260 -2.02 11.76 20.01
N PHE A 261 -2.65 12.05 18.87
CA PHE A 261 -2.02 11.95 17.55
C PHE A 261 -2.65 12.90 16.52
N GLN A 262 -1.95 13.13 15.41
CA GLN A 262 -2.42 13.92 14.27
C GLN A 262 -2.09 13.21 12.96
N GLU A 263 -3.11 12.92 12.14
CA GLU A 263 -2.95 12.40 10.78
C GLU A 263 -2.43 13.48 9.82
N HIS A 264 -1.60 13.06 8.86
CA HIS A 264 -0.98 13.93 7.85
C HIS A 264 -0.42 15.23 8.46
N PRO A 265 0.49 15.14 9.45
CA PRO A 265 0.87 16.28 10.29
C PRO A 265 1.65 17.36 9.54
N ALA A 266 2.24 17.03 8.38
CA ALA A 266 3.06 17.95 7.60
C ALA A 266 2.99 17.64 6.11
N ALA A 267 3.21 18.67 5.30
CA ALA A 267 3.60 18.52 3.90
C ALA A 267 5.13 18.55 3.84
N ILE A 268 5.75 17.45 3.42
CA ILE A 268 7.20 17.30 3.40
C ILE A 268 7.67 17.26 1.96
N SER A 269 8.61 18.14 1.62
CA SER A 269 9.25 18.13 0.31
C SER A 269 10.25 16.99 0.21
N TYR A 270 10.26 16.30 -0.93
CA TYR A 270 11.27 15.31 -1.28
C TYR A 270 11.66 15.45 -2.75
N ASP A 271 12.91 15.10 -3.05
CA ASP A 271 13.41 15.11 -4.43
C ASP A 271 13.20 13.74 -5.08
N MET A 272 12.70 13.74 -6.30
CA MET A 272 12.72 12.60 -7.21
C MET A 272 13.35 13.04 -8.52
N ASP A 273 14.54 12.52 -8.82
CA ASP A 273 15.24 12.76 -10.07
C ASP A 273 15.38 14.25 -10.41
N GLY A 274 15.69 15.08 -9.41
CA GLY A 274 15.85 16.53 -9.55
C GLY A 274 14.54 17.33 -9.58
N THR A 275 13.40 16.65 -9.43
CA THR A 275 12.09 17.29 -9.32
C THR A 275 11.62 17.27 -7.88
N GLN A 276 11.15 18.42 -7.38
CA GLN A 276 10.59 18.52 -6.04
C GLN A 276 9.13 18.08 -6.02
N HIS A 277 8.81 17.20 -5.07
CA HIS A 277 7.48 16.67 -4.82
C HIS A 277 7.10 16.86 -3.34
N LEU A 278 5.80 16.72 -3.04
CA LEU A 278 5.28 16.76 -1.67
C LEU A 278 4.74 15.39 -1.27
N CYS A 279 5.10 14.93 -0.08
CA CYS A 279 4.47 13.80 0.60
C CYS A 279 3.82 14.24 1.91
N TYR A 280 2.89 13.43 2.38
CA TYR A 280 2.16 13.63 3.62
C TYR A 280 2.28 12.33 4.43
N PRO A 281 3.21 12.26 5.41
CA PRO A 281 3.36 11.07 6.24
C PRO A 281 2.07 10.72 6.96
N GLY A 282 1.86 9.45 7.27
CA GLY A 282 0.63 8.94 7.87
C GLY A 282 0.21 9.69 9.14
N ILE A 283 0.91 9.50 10.26
CA ILE A 283 0.46 9.96 11.58
C ILE A 283 1.64 10.39 12.45
N ALA A 284 1.54 11.50 13.17
CA ALA A 284 2.43 11.79 14.31
C ALA A 284 1.71 11.52 15.63
N ALA A 285 2.29 10.69 16.50
CA ALA A 285 1.72 10.30 17.78
C ALA A 285 2.58 10.79 18.95
N ARG A 286 1.95 11.40 19.94
CA ARG A 286 2.56 11.76 21.23
C ARG A 286 2.38 10.60 22.19
N LEU A 287 3.48 10.14 22.76
CA LEU A 287 3.50 9.09 23.77
C LEU A 287 3.31 9.71 25.17
N THR A 288 2.84 8.91 26.13
CA THR A 288 2.62 9.34 27.51
C THR A 288 3.90 9.70 28.26
N ASP A 289 5.08 9.31 27.74
CA ASP A 289 6.38 9.72 28.26
C ASP A 289 6.87 11.06 27.67
N GLY A 290 6.03 11.73 26.88
CA GLY A 290 6.30 13.03 26.26
C GLY A 290 7.00 12.96 24.90
N ARG A 291 7.56 11.81 24.51
CA ARG A 291 8.17 11.64 23.18
C ARG A 291 7.13 11.69 22.07
N VAL A 292 7.56 12.05 20.87
CA VAL A 292 6.69 12.08 19.67
C VAL A 292 7.31 11.21 18.60
N VAL A 293 6.51 10.37 17.95
CA VAL A 293 6.92 9.54 16.81
C VAL A 293 6.14 9.94 15.56
N LEU A 294 6.84 10.18 14.45
CA LEU A 294 6.26 10.27 13.12
C LEU A 294 6.24 8.87 12.51
N ILE A 295 5.05 8.39 12.17
CA ILE A 295 4.78 7.05 11.67
C ILE A 295 4.31 7.17 10.22
N ASP A 296 5.10 6.59 9.32
CA ASP A 296 4.74 6.45 7.91
C ASP A 296 4.15 5.07 7.66
N VAL A 297 2.97 5.03 7.06
CA VAL A 297 2.23 3.79 6.80
C VAL A 297 2.58 3.30 5.40
N GLN A 298 3.21 2.14 5.29
CA GLN A 298 3.61 1.58 4.01
C GLN A 298 3.40 0.07 4.01
N PRO A 299 2.67 -0.53 3.05
CA PRO A 299 2.53 -1.98 3.00
C PRO A 299 3.90 -2.65 2.84
N LEU A 300 4.07 -3.82 3.48
CA LEU A 300 5.36 -4.51 3.59
C LEU A 300 6.07 -4.69 2.23
N GLY A 301 5.33 -5.03 1.19
CA GLY A 301 5.86 -5.23 -0.16
C GLY A 301 6.43 -3.97 -0.83
N HIS A 302 6.08 -2.78 -0.34
CA HIS A 302 6.37 -1.51 -1.01
C HIS A 302 7.50 -0.71 -0.37
N VAL A 303 8.02 -1.13 0.79
CA VAL A 303 9.04 -0.38 1.55
C VAL A 303 10.37 -0.22 0.80
N ALA A 304 10.64 -1.11 -0.16
CA ALA A 304 11.86 -1.09 -0.97
C ALA A 304 11.76 -0.24 -2.23
N PHE A 305 10.57 0.21 -2.63
CA PHE A 305 10.41 1.05 -3.81
C PHE A 305 11.18 2.36 -3.63
N HIS A 306 11.85 2.80 -4.69
CA HIS A 306 12.70 3.98 -4.64
C HIS A 306 11.95 5.23 -4.19
N VAL A 307 10.73 5.46 -4.72
CA VAL A 307 9.87 6.58 -4.33
C VAL A 307 9.52 6.56 -2.84
N ASN A 308 9.23 5.39 -2.28
CA ASN A 308 8.88 5.25 -0.87
C ASN A 308 10.09 5.41 0.05
N ARG A 309 11.27 4.95 -0.40
CA ARG A 309 12.55 5.20 0.29
C ARG A 309 12.92 6.70 0.28
N ALA A 310 12.68 7.40 -0.82
CA ALA A 310 12.93 8.85 -0.91
C ALA A 310 12.02 9.64 0.05
N LYS A 311 10.72 9.31 0.06
CA LYS A 311 9.74 9.86 1.03
C LYS A 311 10.14 9.55 2.47
N ALA A 312 10.53 8.30 2.76
CA ALA A 312 10.93 7.88 4.09
C ALA A 312 12.19 8.61 4.57
N ALA A 313 13.18 8.83 3.69
CA ALA A 313 14.37 9.61 4.02
C ALA A 313 14.02 11.07 4.36
N ALA A 314 13.16 11.71 3.57
CA ALA A 314 12.69 13.08 3.83
C ALA A 314 11.85 13.15 5.13
N GLY A 315 10.95 12.20 5.35
CA GLY A 315 10.13 12.08 6.54
C GLY A 315 10.96 11.88 7.81
N ARG A 316 11.98 11.02 7.75
CA ARG A 316 12.94 10.81 8.83
C ARG A 316 13.72 12.09 9.15
N ALA A 317 14.25 12.77 8.14
CA ALA A 317 14.98 14.01 8.33
C ALA A 317 14.10 15.10 8.97
N TYR A 318 12.85 15.22 8.51
CA TYR A 318 11.85 16.10 9.08
C TYR A 318 11.56 15.76 10.55
N ALA A 319 11.26 14.50 10.86
CA ALA A 319 10.98 14.04 12.22
C ALA A 319 12.15 14.35 13.16
N HIS A 320 13.37 13.99 12.76
CA HIS A 320 14.56 14.21 13.56
C HIS A 320 14.84 15.70 13.77
N GLY A 321 14.62 16.55 12.76
CA GLY A 321 14.68 18.01 12.88
C GLY A 321 13.68 18.61 13.86
N LYS A 322 12.61 17.87 14.19
CA LYS A 322 11.59 18.22 15.19
C LYS A 322 11.82 17.58 16.57
N GLY A 323 12.91 16.84 16.74
CA GLY A 323 13.11 16.01 17.94
C GLY A 323 12.14 14.84 18.05
N TRP A 324 11.47 14.46 16.96
CA TRP A 324 10.55 13.33 16.90
C TRP A 324 11.28 12.07 16.44
N GLY A 325 10.87 10.91 16.95
CA GLY A 325 11.25 9.61 16.42
C GLY A 325 10.63 9.34 15.05
N TRP A 326 11.21 8.41 14.31
CA TRP A 326 10.73 7.98 13.00
C TRP A 326 10.42 6.48 12.98
N LEU A 327 9.29 6.11 12.37
CA LEU A 327 8.89 4.71 12.19
C LEU A 327 8.23 4.53 10.81
N VAL A 328 8.63 3.49 10.09
CA VAL A 328 7.84 2.95 8.98
C VAL A 328 7.03 1.77 9.51
N TRP A 329 5.71 1.88 9.47
CA TRP A 329 4.79 0.88 9.98
C TRP A 329 4.16 0.10 8.83
N THR A 330 4.37 -1.21 8.82
CA THR A 330 3.98 -2.11 7.71
C THR A 330 2.70 -2.88 7.95
N GLY A 331 2.21 -2.90 9.19
CA GLY A 331 1.10 -3.74 9.64
C GLY A 331 1.42 -5.24 9.73
N SER A 332 2.60 -5.67 9.30
CA SER A 332 3.13 -7.04 9.44
C SER A 332 3.93 -7.18 10.74
N LEU A 333 4.22 -8.38 11.25
CA LEU A 333 5.20 -8.51 12.34
C LEU A 333 6.64 -8.18 11.89
N ILE A 334 6.86 -8.05 10.58
CA ILE A 334 8.13 -7.71 9.96
C ILE A 334 8.22 -6.20 9.72
N GLY A 335 9.23 -5.56 10.32
CA GLY A 335 9.60 -4.17 10.04
C GLY A 335 10.88 -4.03 9.22
N LEU A 336 11.32 -2.78 9.02
CA LEU A 336 12.57 -2.47 8.31
C LEU A 336 13.80 -3.11 8.97
N PRO A 337 13.98 -3.08 10.32
CA PRO A 337 15.11 -3.76 10.95
C PRO A 337 15.13 -5.27 10.67
N ASP A 338 13.96 -5.92 10.68
CA ASP A 338 13.83 -7.35 10.39
C ASP A 338 14.20 -7.68 8.94
N LEU A 339 13.75 -6.86 7.98
CA LEU A 339 14.11 -6.99 6.56
C LEU A 339 15.61 -6.80 6.33
N LEU A 340 16.24 -5.85 7.01
CA LEU A 340 17.69 -5.63 6.92
C LEU A 340 18.49 -6.79 7.53
N ALA A 341 17.96 -7.43 8.58
CA ALA A 341 18.57 -8.60 9.23
C ALA A 341 18.22 -9.93 8.53
N ARG A 342 17.28 -9.93 7.59
CA ARG A 342 16.79 -11.13 6.92
C ARG A 342 17.92 -11.85 6.20
N LYS A 343 18.08 -13.15 6.53
CA LYS A 343 19.01 -14.03 5.83
C LYS A 343 18.44 -14.34 4.45
N VAL A 344 19.28 -14.20 3.44
CA VAL A 344 18.94 -14.50 2.05
C VAL A 344 19.94 -15.50 1.51
N ASP A 345 19.44 -16.45 0.72
CA ASP A 345 20.27 -17.48 0.10
C ASP A 345 21.40 -16.86 -0.76
N ALA A 346 22.59 -17.44 -0.64
CA ALA A 346 23.79 -16.90 -1.28
C ALA A 346 23.73 -16.95 -2.80
N SER A 347 23.06 -17.96 -3.39
CA SER A 347 22.90 -18.07 -4.84
C SER A 347 22.00 -16.96 -5.37
N SER A 348 20.88 -16.71 -4.69
CA SER A 348 19.96 -15.61 -5.00
C SER A 348 20.64 -14.24 -4.89
N ALA A 349 21.39 -14.02 -3.80
CA ALA A 349 22.11 -12.76 -3.57
C ALA A 349 23.19 -12.50 -4.63
N ALA A 350 23.98 -13.52 -4.99
CA ALA A 350 25.02 -13.42 -6.01
C ALA A 350 24.41 -13.16 -7.40
N ALA A 351 23.42 -13.96 -7.81
CA ALA A 351 22.77 -13.83 -9.11
C ALA A 351 22.21 -12.42 -9.34
N LEU A 352 21.52 -11.87 -8.33
CA LEU A 352 20.93 -10.54 -8.42
C LEU A 352 21.99 -9.43 -8.42
N SER A 353 23.02 -9.55 -7.58
CA SER A 353 24.12 -8.58 -7.52
C SER A 353 24.89 -8.52 -8.85
N ASP A 354 25.14 -9.68 -9.46
CA ASP A 354 25.81 -9.77 -10.76
C ASP A 354 24.97 -9.17 -11.89
N LEU A 355 23.65 -9.30 -11.85
CA LEU A 355 22.75 -8.65 -12.81
C LEU A 355 22.81 -7.12 -12.66
N VAL A 356 22.67 -6.61 -11.43
CA VAL A 356 22.70 -5.17 -11.16
C VAL A 356 24.06 -4.55 -11.51
N ALA A 357 25.17 -5.27 -11.26
CA ALA A 357 26.52 -4.82 -11.62
C ALA A 357 26.72 -4.70 -13.15
N ARG A 358 26.01 -5.51 -13.94
CA ARG A 358 26.04 -5.46 -15.41
C ARG A 358 25.17 -4.34 -15.99
N GLY A 359 24.23 -3.81 -15.21
CA GLY A 359 23.39 -2.68 -15.60
C GLY A 359 21.95 -2.79 -15.09
N PRO A 360 21.05 -1.95 -15.62
CA PRO A 360 19.64 -1.99 -15.27
C PRO A 360 19.01 -3.35 -15.58
N VAL A 361 18.28 -3.88 -14.60
CA VAL A 361 17.65 -5.21 -14.63
C VAL A 361 16.16 -5.05 -14.87
N SER A 362 15.63 -5.82 -15.84
CA SER A 362 14.22 -5.85 -16.21
C SER A 362 13.43 -6.88 -15.40
N TRP A 363 12.10 -6.78 -15.41
CA TRP A 363 11.22 -7.75 -14.77
C TRP A 363 11.47 -9.18 -15.25
N ALA A 364 11.72 -9.36 -16.55
CA ALA A 364 11.99 -10.67 -17.13
C ALA A 364 13.25 -11.32 -16.54
N ALA A 365 14.30 -10.54 -16.28
CA ALA A 365 15.52 -11.03 -15.65
C ALA A 365 15.29 -11.41 -14.17
N ILE A 366 14.47 -10.65 -13.44
CA ILE A 366 14.08 -11.01 -12.06
C ILE A 366 13.28 -12.31 -12.03
N ARG A 367 12.36 -12.50 -12.98
CA ARG A 367 11.60 -13.75 -13.10
C ARG A 367 12.55 -14.94 -13.29
N GLN A 368 13.55 -14.79 -14.17
CA GLN A 368 14.54 -15.84 -14.40
C GLN A 368 15.33 -16.18 -13.12
N VAL A 369 15.80 -15.17 -12.38
CA VAL A 369 16.48 -15.42 -11.09
C VAL A 369 15.58 -16.18 -10.13
N ARG A 370 14.31 -15.78 -10.00
CA ARG A 370 13.34 -16.49 -9.16
C ARG A 370 13.17 -17.94 -9.59
N ASP A 371 13.02 -18.20 -10.88
CA ASP A 371 12.81 -19.55 -11.39
C ASP A 371 14.06 -20.43 -11.19
N ASP A 372 15.27 -19.84 -11.24
CA ASP A 372 16.54 -20.55 -11.08
C ASP A 372 16.95 -20.76 -9.61
N THR A 373 16.65 -19.82 -8.71
CA THR A 373 17.16 -19.81 -7.32
C THR A 373 16.09 -19.97 -6.26
N GLY A 374 14.80 -19.88 -6.62
CA GLY A 374 13.69 -19.84 -5.67
C GLY A 374 13.56 -18.53 -4.91
N LEU A 375 14.13 -17.42 -5.43
CA LEU A 375 14.08 -16.10 -4.79
C LEU A 375 12.64 -15.71 -4.41
N GLU A 376 12.43 -15.43 -3.12
CA GLU A 376 11.17 -14.91 -2.59
C GLU A 376 11.14 -13.37 -2.60
N LEU A 377 9.93 -12.78 -2.58
CA LEU A 377 9.77 -11.32 -2.64
C LEU A 377 10.41 -10.63 -1.43
N LEU A 378 10.29 -11.20 -0.23
CA LEU A 378 10.90 -10.65 0.98
C LEU A 378 12.43 -10.71 0.93
N ASP A 379 13.00 -11.74 0.31
CA ASP A 379 14.44 -11.83 0.09
C ASP A 379 14.92 -10.74 -0.88
N PHE A 380 14.16 -10.53 -1.95
CA PHE A 380 14.41 -9.46 -2.91
C PHE A 380 14.37 -8.08 -2.26
N ILE A 381 13.30 -7.78 -1.50
CA ILE A 381 13.17 -6.55 -0.72
C ILE A 381 14.37 -6.36 0.22
N ALA A 382 14.75 -7.40 0.96
CA ALA A 382 15.89 -7.35 1.86
C ALA A 382 17.20 -7.05 1.13
N LEU A 383 17.43 -7.61 -0.06
CA LEU A 383 18.61 -7.32 -0.88
C LEU A 383 18.59 -5.89 -1.44
N VAL A 384 17.44 -5.41 -1.92
CA VAL A 384 17.28 -4.02 -2.40
C VAL A 384 17.59 -3.02 -1.30
N LEU A 385 17.08 -3.25 -0.08
CA LEU A 385 17.32 -2.37 1.07
C LEU A 385 18.79 -2.37 1.48
N ARG A 386 19.42 -3.54 1.64
CA ARG A 386 20.82 -3.66 2.09
C ARG A 386 21.83 -3.07 1.11
N ASN A 387 21.58 -3.18 -0.20
CA ASN A 387 22.48 -2.68 -1.23
C ASN A 387 22.10 -1.28 -1.72
N GLU A 388 21.07 -0.67 -1.13
CA GLU A 388 20.50 0.62 -1.54
C GLU A 388 20.08 0.70 -3.01
N TRP A 389 19.84 -0.43 -3.68
CA TRP A 389 19.45 -0.47 -5.09
C TRP A 389 18.20 0.36 -5.37
N ARG A 390 18.14 0.95 -6.56
CA ARG A 390 16.96 1.69 -7.02
C ARG A 390 15.98 0.69 -7.62
N TRP A 391 14.81 0.57 -7.03
CA TRP A 391 13.68 -0.18 -7.57
C TRP A 391 12.54 0.77 -7.94
N ASP A 392 12.38 1.02 -9.24
CA ASP A 392 11.19 1.66 -9.80
C ASP A 392 10.14 0.58 -10.06
N ARG A 393 8.93 0.73 -9.51
CA ARG A 393 7.91 -0.33 -9.57
C ARG A 393 7.31 -0.50 -10.96
N GLY A 394 6.91 0.61 -11.60
CA GLY A 394 6.16 0.61 -12.85
C GLY A 394 6.54 1.80 -13.72
N PRO A 395 7.11 1.60 -14.92
CA PRO A 395 7.63 0.32 -15.43
C PRO A 395 8.75 -0.21 -14.52
N PHE A 396 8.81 -1.54 -14.36
CA PHE A 396 9.77 -2.17 -13.48
C PHE A 396 11.20 -1.89 -13.94
N ARG A 397 12.01 -1.41 -12.99
CA ARG A 397 13.45 -1.28 -13.19
C ARG A 397 14.17 -1.44 -11.87
N LEU A 398 15.16 -2.33 -11.86
CA LEU A 398 16.12 -2.41 -10.77
C LEU A 398 17.49 -1.94 -11.26
N SER A 399 18.16 -1.05 -10.53
CA SER A 399 19.50 -0.61 -10.87
C SER A 399 20.37 -0.38 -9.65
N ALA A 400 21.67 -0.24 -9.88
CA ALA A 400 22.61 0.17 -8.85
C ALA A 400 22.15 1.49 -8.19
N PRO A 401 22.62 1.80 -6.97
CA PRO A 401 22.23 3.01 -6.27
C PRO A 401 22.55 4.24 -7.14
N PRO A 402 21.72 5.28 -7.11
CA PRO A 402 22.03 6.51 -7.81
C PRO A 402 23.39 7.05 -7.33
N SER A 403 24.24 7.45 -8.27
CA SER A 403 25.52 8.08 -7.97
C SER A 403 25.29 9.24 -7.00
N ARG A 404 25.79 9.18 -5.77
CA ARG A 404 25.70 10.34 -4.86
C ARG A 404 26.36 11.53 -5.57
N PRO A 405 25.71 12.70 -5.66
CA PRO A 405 26.40 13.89 -6.14
C PRO A 405 27.64 14.08 -5.25
N ARG A 406 28.80 14.30 -5.89
CA ARG A 406 30.04 14.57 -5.17
C ARG A 406 29.88 15.91 -4.44
N GLY A 407 29.76 15.84 -3.11
CA GLY A 407 29.85 16.99 -2.21
C GLY A 407 28.50 17.58 -1.80
N THR A 408 28.10 17.27 -0.56
CA THR A 408 27.41 18.17 0.36
C THR A 408 27.99 17.95 1.74
#